data_AF-A0A673KNA6-F1
#
_entry.id   AF-A0A673KNA6-F1
#
_cell.length_a   1.000
_cell.length_b   1.000
_cell.length_c   1.000
_cell.angle_alpha   90.00
_cell.angle_beta   90.00
_cell.angle_gamma   90.00
#
_symmetry.space_group_name_H-M   'P 1'
#
loop_
_entity.id
_entity.type
_entity.pdbx_description
1 polymer ?
#
loop_
_entity_poly.entity_id
_entity_poly.type
_entity_poly.pdbx_seq_one_letter_code
_entity_poly.pdbx_strand_id
1 'polypeptide(L)'
;KRKEMSEMSADSLKMKLDQLEWRKGLHEHNALWDVKFLLGHEDEALKHLLRSEKLIKESLSENCDKTLIVTCGNLAWINYHMKNYTDCENDDVLRVLLGLKLSCSKMLKNESEKLVETALNVSPEHPHVMRYVGIFFRDQRSVDSAIEMLNKASEISPNSCFIHHQLAMCYKTKKINLKRENRNKTEIDEARDKSIYHLEMATSQKASFIFAMSELALQYGERNDLQMDEELFDTTFKTATEMNEHLQVVHLNYTLFQQYCNRCEDLAIEHYKKCLTMGPHTKAGTTSAWKLKKIADGRIKYKPDD
;
A
#
# COMPACT_ATOMS: atom_id res chain seq x y z
N LYS A 1 10.24 -15.99 -1.92
CA LYS A 1 9.96 -16.37 -0.51
C LYS A 1 9.00 -17.55 -0.38
N ARG A 2 7.67 -17.44 -0.53
CA ARG A 2 6.77 -18.60 -0.34
C ARG A 2 7.03 -19.77 -1.30
N LYS A 3 7.29 -19.46 -2.58
CA LYS A 3 7.68 -20.46 -3.59
C LYS A 3 9.01 -21.18 -3.27
N GLU A 4 9.98 -20.44 -2.73
CA GLU A 4 11.26 -21.02 -2.27
C GLU A 4 11.06 -21.89 -1.03
N MET A 5 10.11 -21.55 -0.15
CA MET A 5 9.80 -22.34 1.06
C MET A 5 8.99 -23.60 0.76
N SER A 6 8.12 -23.58 -0.26
CA SER A 6 7.41 -24.78 -0.70
C SER A 6 8.32 -25.83 -1.35
N GLU A 7 9.53 -25.43 -1.75
CA GLU A 7 10.55 -26.32 -2.32
C GLU A 7 11.55 -26.84 -1.25
N MET A 8 11.40 -26.43 0.02
CA MET A 8 12.26 -26.87 1.13
C MET A 8 11.83 -28.24 1.67
N SER A 9 12.80 -29.03 2.12
CA SER A 9 12.51 -30.29 2.83
C SER A 9 11.86 -30.03 4.20
N ALA A 10 11.10 -31.01 4.70
CA ALA A 10 10.45 -30.93 6.01
C ALA A 10 11.43 -30.64 7.16
N ASP A 11 12.65 -31.21 7.10
CA ASP A 11 13.68 -30.96 8.11
C ASP A 11 14.22 -29.52 8.06
N SER A 12 14.34 -28.96 6.86
CA SER A 12 14.75 -27.56 6.66
C SER A 12 13.68 -26.58 7.15
N LEU A 13 12.40 -26.93 7.00
CA LEU A 13 11.28 -26.18 7.56
C LEU A 13 11.25 -26.24 9.09
N LYS A 14 11.50 -27.41 9.70
CA LYS A 14 11.60 -27.56 11.16
C LYS A 14 12.74 -26.74 11.77
N MET A 15 13.92 -26.78 11.16
CA MET A 15 15.05 -25.97 11.65
C MET A 15 14.75 -24.46 11.60
N LYS A 16 14.00 -24.02 10.59
CA LYS A 16 13.55 -22.62 10.46
C LYS A 16 12.46 -22.26 11.47
N LEU A 17 11.59 -23.22 11.81
CA LEU A 17 10.60 -23.07 12.86
C LEU A 17 11.26 -22.83 14.22
N ASP A 18 12.26 -23.64 14.56
CA ASP A 18 13.00 -23.52 15.83
C ASP A 18 13.71 -22.16 15.97
N GLN A 19 14.21 -21.61 14.86
CA GLN A 19 14.82 -20.27 14.83
C GLN A 19 13.81 -19.14 15.05
N LEU A 20 12.56 -19.33 14.59
CA LEU A 20 11.49 -18.33 14.68
C LEU A 20 10.77 -18.36 16.04
N GLU A 21 10.60 -19.54 16.65
CA GLU A 21 9.91 -19.69 17.95
C GLU A 21 10.67 -19.01 19.10
N TRP A 22 11.98 -18.84 18.99
CA TRP A 22 12.80 -18.14 19.98
C TRP A 22 12.61 -16.61 19.98
N ARG A 23 11.99 -16.03 18.93
CA ARG A 23 11.77 -14.59 18.77
C ARG A 23 10.28 -14.28 18.83
N LYS A 24 9.82 -13.65 19.92
CA LYS A 24 8.41 -13.27 20.10
C LYS A 24 8.15 -11.86 19.58
N GLY A 25 7.82 -11.74 18.30
CA GLY A 25 7.41 -10.48 17.69
C GLY A 25 6.33 -10.63 16.61
N LEU A 26 5.87 -9.49 16.12
CA LEU A 26 4.76 -9.40 15.16
C LEU A 26 5.08 -9.99 13.78
N HIS A 27 6.29 -9.73 13.28
CA HIS A 27 6.74 -10.25 11.99
C HIS A 27 6.97 -11.76 12.05
N GLU A 28 7.27 -12.27 13.23
CA GLU A 28 7.56 -13.66 13.52
C GLU A 28 6.28 -14.49 13.53
N HIS A 29 5.17 -14.00 14.09
CA HIS A 29 3.87 -14.70 13.99
C HIS A 29 3.38 -14.84 12.55
N ASN A 30 3.57 -13.81 11.72
CA ASN A 30 3.28 -13.90 10.29
C ASN A 30 4.22 -14.86 9.53
N ALA A 31 5.46 -15.06 9.99
CA ALA A 31 6.39 -16.02 9.40
C ALA A 31 6.14 -17.46 9.88
N LEU A 32 5.77 -17.63 11.16
CA LEU A 32 5.48 -18.91 11.80
C LEU A 32 4.27 -19.59 11.18
N TRP A 33 3.25 -18.81 10.81
CA TRP A 33 2.07 -19.32 10.10
C TRP A 33 2.46 -20.11 8.85
N ASP A 34 3.32 -19.54 8.01
CA ASP A 34 3.63 -20.13 6.71
C ASP A 34 4.39 -21.46 6.87
N VAL A 35 5.29 -21.53 7.85
CA VAL A 35 6.06 -22.74 8.17
C VAL A 35 5.18 -23.82 8.79
N LYS A 36 4.31 -23.47 9.76
CA LYS A 36 3.38 -24.41 10.40
C LYS A 36 2.38 -24.99 9.40
N PHE A 37 1.88 -24.17 8.48
CA PHE A 37 0.98 -24.65 7.41
C PHE A 37 1.67 -25.65 6.48
N LEU A 38 2.90 -25.36 6.03
CA LEU A 38 3.66 -26.27 5.17
C LEU A 38 4.02 -27.60 5.87
N LEU A 39 4.07 -27.62 7.19
CA LEU A 39 4.25 -28.83 8.01
C LEU A 39 2.93 -29.59 8.26
N GLY A 40 1.80 -29.12 7.73
CA GLY A 40 0.47 -29.74 7.91
C GLY A 40 -0.21 -29.38 9.24
N HIS A 41 0.31 -28.42 10.00
CA HIS A 41 -0.24 -27.99 11.28
C HIS A 41 -1.17 -26.78 11.10
N GLU A 42 -2.26 -26.97 10.35
CA GLU A 42 -3.13 -25.89 9.90
C GLU A 42 -3.78 -25.10 11.06
N ASP A 43 -4.23 -25.78 12.12
CA ASP A 43 -4.81 -25.14 13.31
C ASP A 43 -3.81 -24.26 14.09
N GLU A 44 -2.55 -24.67 14.19
CA GLU A 44 -1.49 -23.88 14.82
C GLU A 44 -1.15 -22.66 13.97
N ALA A 45 -1.14 -22.85 12.65
CA ALA A 45 -0.87 -21.81 11.68
C ALA A 45 -1.95 -20.71 11.75
N LEU A 46 -3.23 -21.08 11.92
CA LEU A 46 -4.34 -20.15 12.15
C LEU A 46 -4.15 -19.34 13.45
N LYS A 47 -3.81 -20.01 14.56
CA LYS A 47 -3.59 -19.36 15.86
C LYS A 47 -2.51 -18.28 15.80
N HIS A 48 -1.42 -18.54 15.08
CA HIS A 48 -0.35 -17.54 14.89
C HIS A 48 -0.83 -16.31 14.12
N LEU A 49 -1.67 -16.48 13.09
CA LEU A 49 -2.23 -15.36 12.35
C LEU A 49 -3.23 -14.54 13.18
N LEU A 50 -4.13 -15.19 13.92
CA LEU A 50 -5.07 -14.49 14.82
C LEU A 50 -4.33 -13.74 15.93
N ARG A 51 -3.24 -14.33 16.44
CA ARG A 51 -2.37 -13.66 17.42
C ARG A 51 -1.65 -12.46 16.81
N SER A 52 -1.13 -12.60 15.58
CA SER A 52 -0.54 -11.50 14.81
C SER A 52 -1.54 -10.35 14.64
N GLU A 53 -2.77 -10.66 14.22
CA GLU A 53 -3.84 -9.67 14.06
C GLU A 53 -4.16 -8.94 15.37
N LYS A 54 -4.33 -9.68 16.47
CA LYS A 54 -4.58 -9.10 17.79
C LYS A 54 -3.45 -8.16 18.22
N LEU A 55 -2.20 -8.58 18.04
CA LEU A 55 -1.04 -7.73 18.36
C LEU A 55 -0.98 -6.48 17.49
N ILE A 56 -1.36 -6.57 16.21
CA ILE A 56 -1.46 -5.40 15.31
C ILE A 56 -2.51 -4.41 15.81
N LYS A 57 -3.69 -4.93 16.19
CA LYS A 57 -4.79 -4.12 16.74
C LYS A 57 -4.41 -3.48 18.08
N GLU A 58 -3.65 -4.19 18.92
CA GLU A 58 -3.20 -3.73 20.23
C GLU A 58 -2.00 -2.77 20.18
N SER A 59 -1.12 -2.87 19.18
CA SER A 59 0.13 -2.08 19.12
C SER A 59 -0.07 -0.61 18.72
N LEU A 60 -1.30 -0.10 18.68
CA LEU A 60 -1.68 1.31 18.45
C LEU A 60 -0.69 2.06 17.56
N SER A 61 -0.55 1.63 16.31
CA SER A 61 0.03 2.50 15.28
C SER A 61 -0.77 2.40 14.00
N GLU A 62 -1.25 3.56 13.58
CA GLU A 62 -1.93 3.80 12.32
C GLU A 62 -1.05 3.50 11.07
N ASN A 63 0.18 2.98 11.23
CA ASN A 63 1.01 2.47 10.11
C ASN A 63 0.82 0.96 9.86
N CYS A 64 -0.05 0.31 10.64
CA CYS A 64 -0.26 -1.12 10.55
C CYS A 64 -1.10 -1.60 9.36
N ASP A 65 -1.67 -0.72 8.54
CA ASP A 65 -2.57 -1.11 7.45
C ASP A 65 -1.95 -2.17 6.53
N LYS A 66 -0.67 -2.03 6.16
CA LYS A 66 -0.01 -2.99 5.27
C LYS A 66 0.21 -4.33 5.94
N THR A 67 0.63 -4.34 7.20
CA THR A 67 0.86 -5.58 7.98
C THR A 67 -0.48 -6.25 8.30
N LEU A 68 -1.52 -5.48 8.58
CA LEU A 68 -2.88 -5.96 8.76
C LEU A 68 -3.42 -6.54 7.46
N ILE A 69 -3.32 -5.84 6.33
CA ILE A 69 -3.69 -6.37 5.00
C ILE A 69 -2.96 -7.69 4.69
N VAL A 70 -1.67 -7.80 5.02
CA VAL A 70 -0.91 -9.05 4.82
C VAL A 70 -1.42 -10.16 5.75
N THR A 71 -1.61 -9.86 7.03
CA THR A 71 -2.08 -10.82 8.04
C THR A 71 -3.49 -11.29 7.73
N CYS A 72 -4.40 -10.38 7.38
CA CYS A 72 -5.76 -10.68 6.94
C CYS A 72 -5.75 -11.43 5.62
N GLY A 73 -4.91 -11.06 4.65
CA GLY A 73 -4.74 -11.83 3.41
C GLY A 73 -4.25 -13.27 3.66
N ASN A 74 -3.41 -13.46 4.68
CA ASN A 74 -2.94 -14.79 5.10
C ASN A 74 -4.03 -15.56 5.86
N LEU A 75 -4.76 -14.92 6.79
CA LEU A 75 -5.93 -15.48 7.47
C LEU A 75 -6.96 -15.98 6.46
N ALA A 76 -7.14 -15.20 5.42
CA ALA A 76 -8.16 -15.49 4.47
C ALA A 76 -7.71 -16.57 3.46
N TRP A 77 -6.41 -16.65 3.16
CA TRP A 77 -5.83 -17.76 2.43
C TRP A 77 -5.91 -19.07 3.24
N ILE A 78 -5.56 -19.08 4.54
CA ILE A 78 -5.63 -20.31 5.34
C ILE A 78 -7.06 -20.83 5.45
N ASN A 79 -8.03 -19.95 5.72
CA ASN A 79 -9.44 -20.34 5.82
C ASN A 79 -9.98 -20.89 4.49
N TYR A 80 -9.50 -20.37 3.35
CA TYR A 80 -9.82 -20.94 2.03
C TYR A 80 -9.29 -22.38 1.87
N HIS A 81 -8.05 -22.66 2.29
CA HIS A 81 -7.44 -23.99 2.16
C HIS A 81 -7.99 -25.01 3.16
N MET A 82 -8.33 -24.57 4.38
CA MET A 82 -8.94 -25.41 5.41
C MET A 82 -10.41 -25.77 5.12
N LYS A 83 -11.03 -25.19 4.07
CA LYS A 83 -12.48 -25.29 3.76
C LYS A 83 -13.39 -24.90 4.93
N ASN A 84 -12.84 -24.26 5.96
CA ASN A 84 -13.56 -23.71 7.11
C ASN A 84 -13.87 -22.25 6.83
N TYR A 85 -15.00 -22.01 6.17
CA TYR A 85 -15.47 -20.65 5.88
C TYR A 85 -16.11 -19.97 7.10
N THR A 86 -16.34 -20.70 8.19
CA THR A 86 -17.31 -20.33 9.23
C THR A 86 -16.76 -19.45 10.35
N ASP A 87 -15.47 -19.11 10.37
CA ASP A 87 -14.90 -18.19 11.39
C ASP A 87 -14.48 -16.82 10.83
N CYS A 88 -14.33 -16.67 9.51
CA CYS A 88 -14.19 -15.36 8.86
C CYS A 88 -15.54 -14.63 8.67
N GLU A 89 -16.65 -15.25 9.10
CA GLU A 89 -18.01 -14.71 8.93
C GLU A 89 -18.39 -13.61 9.93
N ASN A 90 -17.64 -13.42 11.02
CA ASN A 90 -18.04 -12.51 12.10
C ASN A 90 -17.38 -11.13 12.06
N ASP A 91 -16.50 -10.83 11.10
CA ASP A 91 -15.88 -9.49 10.95
C ASP A 91 -15.91 -9.05 9.48
N ASP A 92 -16.74 -8.06 9.19
CA ASP A 92 -16.95 -7.52 7.85
C ASP A 92 -15.69 -6.83 7.29
N VAL A 93 -14.84 -6.29 8.17
CA VAL A 93 -13.55 -5.71 7.80
C VAL A 93 -12.59 -6.80 7.31
N LEU A 94 -12.57 -7.95 7.97
CA LEU A 94 -11.78 -9.10 7.50
C LEU A 94 -12.26 -9.62 6.16
N ARG A 95 -13.58 -9.67 5.96
CA ARG A 95 -14.18 -10.13 4.70
C ARG A 95 -13.78 -9.24 3.51
N VAL A 96 -13.84 -7.91 3.65
CA VAL A 96 -13.41 -7.00 2.58
C VAL A 96 -11.89 -7.04 2.35
N LEU A 97 -11.08 -7.22 3.40
CA LEU A 97 -9.63 -7.38 3.28
C LEU A 97 -9.24 -8.66 2.53
N LEU A 98 -9.96 -9.76 2.75
CA LEU A 98 -9.83 -10.98 1.94
C LEU A 98 -10.16 -10.69 0.48
N GLY A 99 -11.29 -10.03 0.22
CA GLY A 99 -11.69 -9.63 -1.13
C GLY A 99 -10.57 -8.86 -1.84
N LEU A 100 -10.03 -7.81 -1.20
CA LEU A 100 -8.89 -7.06 -1.71
C LEU A 100 -7.69 -7.95 -2.08
N LYS A 101 -7.37 -8.95 -1.26
CA LYS A 101 -6.28 -9.88 -1.55
C LYS A 101 -6.56 -10.77 -2.75
N LEU A 102 -7.77 -11.31 -2.86
CA LEU A 102 -8.19 -12.16 -3.97
C LEU A 102 -8.26 -11.40 -5.29
N SER A 103 -8.56 -10.10 -5.25
CA SER A 103 -8.64 -9.23 -6.43
C SER A 103 -7.33 -9.19 -7.26
N CYS A 104 -6.19 -9.49 -6.64
CA CYS A 104 -4.90 -9.59 -7.31
C CYS A 104 -4.78 -10.83 -8.24
N SER A 105 -5.66 -11.82 -8.09
CA SER A 105 -5.70 -13.04 -8.89
C SER A 105 -6.84 -12.97 -9.91
N LYS A 106 -6.52 -13.16 -11.20
CA LYS A 106 -7.54 -13.19 -12.26
C LYS A 106 -8.57 -14.32 -12.08
N MET A 107 -8.16 -15.46 -11.51
CA MET A 107 -9.04 -16.62 -11.33
C MET A 107 -10.01 -16.45 -10.16
N LEU A 108 -9.67 -15.63 -9.16
CA LEU A 108 -10.45 -15.47 -7.93
C LEU A 108 -11.22 -14.14 -7.90
N LYS A 109 -11.44 -13.54 -9.08
CA LYS A 109 -12.08 -12.24 -9.22
C LYS A 109 -13.54 -12.28 -8.77
N ASN A 110 -14.28 -13.34 -9.12
CA ASN A 110 -15.68 -13.47 -8.76
C ASN A 110 -15.86 -13.69 -7.25
N GLU A 111 -15.00 -14.51 -6.64
CA GLU A 111 -14.98 -14.73 -5.19
C GLU A 111 -14.63 -13.43 -4.46
N SER A 112 -13.67 -12.67 -4.99
CA SER A 112 -13.31 -11.35 -4.48
C SER A 112 -14.52 -10.40 -4.46
N GLU A 113 -15.23 -10.27 -5.58
CA GLU A 113 -16.40 -9.38 -5.70
C GLU A 113 -17.50 -9.80 -4.70
N LYS A 114 -17.82 -11.09 -4.64
CA LYS A 114 -18.82 -11.62 -3.71
C LYS A 114 -18.52 -11.30 -2.26
N LEU A 115 -17.25 -11.39 -1.84
CA LEU A 115 -16.85 -11.10 -0.47
C LEU A 115 -16.96 -9.62 -0.13
N VAL A 116 -16.56 -8.74 -1.05
CA VAL A 116 -16.68 -7.29 -0.90
C VAL A 116 -18.14 -6.87 -0.84
N GLU A 117 -18.99 -7.39 -1.74
CA GLU A 117 -20.44 -7.13 -1.73
C GLU A 117 -21.11 -7.61 -0.46
N THR A 118 -20.77 -8.81 0.01
CA THR A 118 -21.32 -9.35 1.27
C THR A 118 -20.95 -8.46 2.45
N ALA A 119 -19.68 -8.05 2.55
CA ALA A 119 -19.23 -7.15 3.63
C ALA A 119 -19.97 -5.81 3.61
N LEU A 120 -20.16 -5.24 2.41
CA LEU A 120 -20.90 -3.98 2.25
C LEU A 120 -22.38 -4.13 2.58
N ASN A 121 -23.01 -5.26 2.25
CA ASN A 121 -24.42 -5.50 2.56
C ASN A 121 -24.68 -5.71 4.06
N VAL A 122 -23.75 -6.36 4.77
CA VAL A 122 -23.87 -6.60 6.22
C VAL A 122 -23.60 -5.30 7.01
N SER A 123 -22.58 -4.54 6.60
CA SER A 123 -22.13 -3.33 7.30
C SER A 123 -21.96 -2.13 6.36
N PRO A 124 -23.06 -1.59 5.79
CA PRO A 124 -23.00 -0.56 4.74
C PRO A 124 -22.43 0.79 5.19
N GLU A 125 -22.53 1.11 6.48
CA GLU A 125 -22.10 2.39 7.06
C GLU A 125 -20.86 2.24 7.96
N HIS A 126 -20.20 1.08 7.95
CA HIS A 126 -19.01 0.88 8.77
C HIS A 126 -17.78 1.54 8.12
N PRO A 127 -17.14 2.57 8.72
CA PRO A 127 -16.12 3.38 8.05
C PRO A 127 -14.92 2.59 7.52
N HIS A 128 -14.49 1.55 8.25
CA HIS A 128 -13.41 0.67 7.79
C HIS A 128 -13.82 -0.20 6.59
N VAL A 129 -15.06 -0.71 6.57
CA VAL A 129 -15.56 -1.51 5.44
C VAL A 129 -15.63 -0.62 4.20
N MET A 130 -16.25 0.55 4.32
CA MET A 130 -16.36 1.53 3.24
C MET A 130 -14.98 1.96 2.72
N ARG A 131 -14.01 2.19 3.61
CA ARG A 131 -12.63 2.50 3.25
C ARG A 131 -12.01 1.42 2.36
N TYR A 132 -12.10 0.15 2.76
CA TYR A 132 -11.52 -0.96 2.01
C TYR A 132 -12.31 -1.31 0.73
N VAL A 133 -13.63 -1.13 0.72
CA VAL A 133 -14.47 -1.19 -0.49
C VAL A 133 -14.05 -0.11 -1.49
N GLY A 134 -13.77 1.11 -1.02
CA GLY A 134 -13.25 2.20 -1.86
C GLY A 134 -11.89 1.85 -2.50
N ILE A 135 -10.99 1.24 -1.72
CA ILE A 135 -9.71 0.72 -2.26
C ILE A 135 -9.97 -0.33 -3.35
N PHE A 136 -10.91 -1.25 -3.12
CA PHE A 136 -11.26 -2.30 -4.06
C PHE A 136 -11.76 -1.71 -5.39
N PHE A 137 -12.71 -0.77 -5.33
CA PHE A 137 -13.24 -0.13 -6.54
C PHE A 137 -12.17 0.66 -7.31
N ARG A 138 -11.28 1.37 -6.60
CA ARG A 138 -10.17 2.08 -7.23
C ARG A 138 -9.26 1.12 -8.00
N ASP A 139 -8.93 -0.02 -7.40
CA ASP A 139 -8.04 -1.02 -7.99
C ASP A 139 -8.71 -1.76 -9.18
N GLN A 140 -10.04 -1.89 -9.19
CA GLN A 140 -10.84 -2.35 -10.34
C GLN A 140 -11.03 -1.30 -11.45
N ARG A 141 -10.40 -0.12 -11.33
CA ARG A 141 -10.55 1.04 -12.22
C ARG A 141 -11.93 1.73 -12.18
N SER A 142 -12.77 1.39 -11.21
CA SER A 142 -14.05 2.07 -10.95
C SER A 142 -13.84 3.26 -10.00
N VAL A 143 -13.08 4.25 -10.45
CA VAL A 143 -12.59 5.35 -9.60
C VAL A 143 -13.74 6.23 -9.08
N ASP A 144 -14.77 6.50 -9.88
CA ASP A 144 -15.90 7.33 -9.44
C ASP A 144 -16.72 6.64 -8.33
N SER A 145 -16.95 5.33 -8.44
CA SER A 145 -17.59 4.53 -7.37
C SER A 145 -16.76 4.51 -6.09
N ALA A 146 -15.43 4.47 -6.21
CA ALA A 146 -14.54 4.57 -5.07
C ALA A 146 -14.66 5.93 -4.37
N ILE A 147 -14.72 7.03 -5.13
CA ILE A 147 -14.89 8.39 -4.59
C ILE A 147 -16.25 8.51 -3.89
N GLU A 148 -17.33 8.01 -4.50
CA GLU A 148 -18.67 8.06 -3.89
C GLU A 148 -18.70 7.33 -2.53
N MET A 149 -18.17 6.11 -2.48
CA MET A 149 -18.09 5.33 -1.24
C MET A 149 -17.25 6.02 -0.16
N LEU A 150 -16.09 6.55 -0.53
CA LEU A 150 -15.21 7.20 0.43
C LEU A 150 -15.73 8.56 0.89
N ASN A 151 -16.52 9.28 0.07
CA ASN A 151 -17.20 10.50 0.50
C ASN A 151 -18.24 10.18 1.58
N LYS A 152 -19.09 9.16 1.39
CA LYS A 152 -20.02 8.70 2.43
C LYS A 152 -19.26 8.30 3.71
N ALA A 153 -18.11 7.63 3.57
CA ALA A 153 -17.29 7.28 4.71
C ALA A 153 -16.73 8.53 5.44
N SER A 154 -16.40 9.58 4.70
CA SER A 154 -15.92 10.86 5.26
C SER A 154 -17.02 11.65 5.95
N GLU A 155 -18.28 11.51 5.55
CA GLU A 155 -19.43 12.09 6.26
C GLU A 155 -19.62 11.44 7.63
N ILE A 156 -19.41 10.12 7.71
CA ILE A 156 -19.52 9.35 8.97
C ILE A 156 -18.29 9.58 9.87
N SER A 157 -17.10 9.71 9.28
CA SER A 157 -15.84 9.91 10.01
C SER A 157 -15.01 11.05 9.40
N PRO A 158 -15.38 12.32 9.65
CA PRO A 158 -14.75 13.48 9.02
C PRO A 158 -13.28 13.68 9.40
N ASN A 159 -12.87 13.19 10.57
CA ASN A 159 -11.50 13.34 11.08
C ASN A 159 -10.65 12.07 10.86
N SER A 160 -10.96 11.27 9.83
CA SER A 160 -10.17 10.09 9.51
C SER A 160 -9.09 10.41 8.46
N CYS A 161 -7.83 10.48 8.91
CA CYS A 161 -6.69 10.74 8.04
C CYS A 161 -6.57 9.70 6.92
N PHE A 162 -7.00 8.47 7.18
CA PHE A 162 -6.97 7.37 6.24
C PHE A 162 -8.01 7.47 5.14
N ILE A 163 -9.24 7.89 5.47
CA ILE A 163 -10.30 8.07 4.48
C ILE A 163 -9.91 9.20 3.54
N HIS A 164 -9.44 10.32 4.09
CA HIS A 164 -8.89 11.42 3.30
C HIS A 164 -7.71 10.97 2.44
N HIS A 165 -6.76 10.20 2.97
CA HIS A 165 -5.68 9.64 2.16
C HIS A 165 -6.20 8.74 1.02
N GLN A 166 -7.23 7.91 1.25
CA GLN A 166 -7.81 7.11 0.17
C GLN A 166 -8.54 7.97 -0.88
N LEU A 167 -9.26 9.03 -0.47
CA LEU A 167 -9.88 9.99 -1.38
C LEU A 167 -8.83 10.66 -2.26
N ALA A 168 -7.73 11.13 -1.66
CA ALA A 168 -6.61 11.68 -2.40
C ALA A 168 -6.06 10.72 -3.45
N MET A 169 -5.86 9.45 -3.09
CA MET A 169 -5.39 8.44 -4.05
C MET A 169 -6.41 8.17 -5.17
N CYS A 170 -7.71 8.26 -4.89
CA CYS A 170 -8.75 8.16 -5.92
C CYS A 170 -8.71 9.36 -6.87
N TYR A 171 -8.62 10.58 -6.36
CA TYR A 171 -8.48 11.79 -7.18
C TYR A 171 -7.18 11.83 -7.99
N LYS A 172 -6.06 11.36 -7.42
CA LYS A 172 -4.81 11.13 -8.17
C LYS A 172 -5.03 10.15 -9.33
N THR A 173 -5.76 9.06 -9.11
CA THR A 173 -6.07 8.08 -10.17
C THR A 173 -6.99 8.68 -11.22
N LYS A 174 -8.01 9.45 -10.81
CA LYS A 174 -8.91 10.19 -11.69
C LYS A 174 -8.14 11.17 -12.57
N LYS A 175 -7.23 11.97 -11.99
CA LYS A 175 -6.32 12.86 -12.72
C LYS A 175 -5.51 12.12 -13.78
N ILE A 176 -4.96 10.94 -13.46
CA ILE A 176 -4.20 10.13 -14.41
C ILE A 176 -5.09 9.61 -15.55
N ASN A 177 -6.32 9.16 -15.25
CA ASN A 177 -7.27 8.70 -16.27
C ASN A 177 -7.67 9.86 -17.20
N LEU A 178 -8.02 11.03 -16.65
CA LEU A 178 -8.33 12.24 -17.41
C LEU A 178 -7.17 12.65 -18.35
N LYS A 179 -5.92 12.60 -17.87
CA LYS A 179 -4.73 12.84 -18.71
C LYS A 179 -4.62 11.84 -19.86
N ARG A 180 -4.89 10.56 -19.62
CA ARG A 180 -4.83 9.50 -20.66
C ARG A 180 -5.94 9.64 -21.69
N GLU A 181 -7.10 10.11 -21.28
CA GLU A 181 -8.26 10.38 -22.13
C GLU A 181 -8.16 11.72 -22.87
N ASN A 182 -7.04 12.46 -22.71
CA ASN A 182 -6.84 13.79 -23.28
C ASN A 182 -7.98 14.77 -22.94
N ARG A 183 -8.52 14.68 -21.71
CA ARG A 183 -9.54 15.60 -21.21
C ARG A 183 -8.96 17.00 -20.99
N ASN A 184 -9.84 17.96 -20.82
CA ASN A 184 -9.43 19.35 -20.69
C ASN A 184 -8.53 19.56 -19.45
N LYS A 185 -7.72 20.63 -19.51
CA LYS A 185 -6.81 20.96 -18.43
C LYS A 185 -7.55 21.27 -17.11
N THR A 186 -8.72 21.90 -17.20
CA THR A 186 -9.54 22.28 -16.03
C THR A 186 -9.96 21.07 -15.19
N GLU A 187 -10.49 20.01 -15.79
CA GLU A 187 -10.90 18.80 -15.07
C GLU A 187 -9.69 18.09 -14.43
N ILE A 188 -8.54 18.11 -15.11
CA ILE A 188 -7.29 17.55 -14.59
C ILE A 188 -6.81 18.37 -13.37
N ASP A 189 -6.92 19.69 -13.45
CA ASP A 189 -6.53 20.61 -12.38
C ASP A 189 -7.49 20.49 -11.18
N GLU A 190 -8.79 20.41 -11.40
CA GLU A 190 -9.78 20.14 -10.34
C GLU A 190 -9.53 18.80 -9.62
N ALA A 191 -9.20 17.74 -10.36
CA ALA A 191 -8.85 16.45 -9.76
C ALA A 191 -7.55 16.54 -8.96
N ARG A 192 -6.57 17.35 -9.40
CA ARG A 192 -5.34 17.61 -8.62
C ARG A 192 -5.66 18.34 -7.33
N ASP A 193 -6.44 19.41 -7.39
CA ASP A 193 -6.75 20.25 -6.23
C ASP A 193 -7.54 19.47 -5.18
N LYS A 194 -8.50 18.62 -5.60
CA LYS A 194 -9.19 17.70 -4.69
C LYS A 194 -8.24 16.67 -4.06
N SER A 195 -7.24 16.19 -4.82
CA SER A 195 -6.21 15.31 -4.27
C SER A 195 -5.36 16.02 -3.22
N ILE A 196 -4.94 17.27 -3.47
CA ILE A 196 -4.15 18.09 -2.55
C ILE A 196 -4.94 18.36 -1.27
N TYR A 197 -6.19 18.82 -1.39
CA TYR A 197 -7.07 19.09 -0.24
C TYR A 197 -7.17 17.89 0.70
N HIS A 198 -7.42 16.69 0.17
CA HIS A 198 -7.52 15.51 1.03
C HIS A 198 -6.17 15.04 1.58
N LEU A 199 -5.05 15.32 0.91
CA LEU A 199 -3.73 15.05 1.48
C LEU A 199 -3.42 16.01 2.63
N GLU A 200 -3.73 17.29 2.50
CA GLU A 200 -3.61 18.28 3.58
C GLU A 200 -4.44 17.87 4.80
N MET A 201 -5.68 17.43 4.59
CA MET A 201 -6.53 16.88 5.66
C MET A 201 -5.90 15.66 6.32
N ALA A 202 -5.30 14.75 5.54
CA ALA A 202 -4.63 13.56 6.09
C ALA A 202 -3.36 13.91 6.89
N THR A 203 -2.53 14.83 6.41
CA THR A 203 -1.26 15.21 7.05
C THR A 203 -1.46 16.11 8.27
N SER A 204 -2.51 16.94 8.28
CA SER A 204 -2.85 17.79 9.44
C SER A 204 -3.35 16.97 10.63
N GLN A 205 -4.07 15.88 10.38
CA GLN A 205 -4.56 14.99 11.43
C GLN A 205 -3.47 14.03 11.95
N LYS A 206 -2.53 13.63 11.08
CA LYS A 206 -1.42 12.72 11.43
C LYS A 206 -0.10 13.27 10.90
N ALA A 207 0.63 13.99 11.77
CA ALA A 207 1.90 14.63 11.45
C ALA A 207 3.01 13.67 10.98
N SER A 208 2.87 12.37 11.28
CA SER A 208 3.80 11.29 10.92
C SER A 208 3.36 10.46 9.70
N PHE A 209 2.38 10.92 8.92
CA PHE A 209 1.88 10.15 7.78
C PHE A 209 2.77 10.26 6.54
N ILE A 210 3.95 9.63 6.59
CA ILE A 210 5.03 9.74 5.59
C ILE A 210 4.54 9.49 4.15
N PHE A 211 3.63 8.53 3.94
CA PHE A 211 3.03 8.29 2.62
C PHE A 211 2.23 9.50 2.10
N ALA A 212 1.34 10.05 2.93
CA ALA A 212 0.53 11.20 2.56
C ALA A 212 1.40 12.45 2.37
N MET A 213 2.40 12.67 3.23
CA MET A 213 3.34 13.79 3.11
C MET A 213 4.15 13.72 1.81
N SER A 214 4.70 12.54 1.49
CA SER A 214 5.47 12.33 0.24
C SER A 214 4.62 12.56 -1.01
N GLU A 215 3.36 12.12 -0.97
CA GLU A 215 2.41 12.32 -2.06
C GLU A 215 1.97 13.79 -2.17
N LEU A 216 1.78 14.49 -1.05
CA LEU A 216 1.43 15.91 -1.02
C LEU A 216 2.52 16.75 -1.68
N ALA A 217 3.78 16.55 -1.29
CA ALA A 217 4.93 17.24 -1.89
C ALA A 217 5.02 17.01 -3.40
N LEU A 218 4.75 15.79 -3.88
CA LEU A 218 4.73 15.50 -5.32
C LEU A 218 3.58 16.21 -6.06
N GLN A 219 2.41 16.36 -5.44
CA GLN A 219 1.26 17.02 -6.08
C GLN A 219 1.44 18.53 -6.19
N TYR A 220 2.05 19.19 -5.19
CA TYR A 220 2.42 20.60 -5.28
C TYR A 220 3.50 20.84 -6.35
N GLY A 221 4.45 19.92 -6.51
CA GLY A 221 5.41 19.94 -7.62
C GLY A 221 4.76 19.93 -8.99
N GLU A 222 3.71 19.14 -9.17
CA GLU A 222 2.93 19.15 -10.41
C GLU A 222 2.09 20.43 -10.60
N ARG A 223 1.85 21.20 -9.53
CA ARG A 223 1.17 22.52 -9.54
C ARG A 223 2.16 23.67 -9.79
N ASN A 224 3.47 23.39 -9.81
CA ASN A 224 4.57 24.32 -10.09
C ASN A 224 4.86 25.33 -8.96
N ASP A 225 4.69 24.91 -7.70
CA ASP A 225 5.03 25.68 -6.50
C ASP A 225 6.35 25.21 -5.88
N LEU A 226 7.44 25.40 -6.64
CA LEU A 226 8.74 24.75 -6.38
C LEU A 226 9.34 25.05 -5.01
N GLN A 227 9.04 26.21 -4.41
CA GLN A 227 9.60 26.59 -3.11
C GLN A 227 8.91 25.83 -1.97
N MET A 228 7.58 25.74 -2.00
CA MET A 228 6.81 24.95 -1.02
C MET A 228 7.18 23.46 -1.11
N ASP A 229 7.51 22.97 -2.31
CA ASP A 229 7.83 21.57 -2.56
C ASP A 229 9.09 21.07 -1.84
N GLU A 230 10.18 21.85 -1.89
CA GLU A 230 11.44 21.46 -1.24
C GLU A 230 11.30 21.44 0.28
N GLU A 231 10.62 22.42 0.87
CA GLU A 231 10.35 22.48 2.30
C GLU A 231 9.50 21.27 2.77
N LEU A 232 8.50 20.87 1.98
CA LEU A 232 7.68 19.69 2.27
C LEU A 232 8.49 18.39 2.16
N PHE A 233 9.37 18.26 1.17
CA PHE A 233 10.24 17.09 1.07
C PHE A 233 11.25 17.03 2.20
N ASP A 234 11.86 18.15 2.60
CA ASP A 234 12.80 18.22 3.72
C ASP A 234 12.12 17.81 5.03
N THR A 235 10.92 18.34 5.28
CA THR A 235 10.09 17.94 6.42
C THR A 235 9.78 16.45 6.39
N THR A 236 9.43 15.92 5.22
CA THR A 236 9.12 14.49 5.04
C THR A 236 10.35 13.60 5.25
N PHE A 237 11.52 14.00 4.77
CA PHE A 237 12.78 13.29 4.98
C PHE A 237 13.17 13.28 6.46
N LYS A 238 13.02 14.42 7.14
CA LYS A 238 13.27 14.53 8.57
C LYS A 238 12.38 13.59 9.36
N THR A 239 11.06 13.66 9.16
CA THR A 239 10.09 12.78 9.84
C THR A 239 10.37 11.30 9.57
N ALA A 240 10.64 10.92 8.32
CA ALA A 240 10.93 9.53 7.97
C ALA A 240 12.23 9.01 8.60
N THR A 241 13.24 9.88 8.74
CA THR A 241 14.51 9.55 9.36
C THR A 241 14.37 9.40 10.88
N GLU A 242 13.68 10.33 11.53
CA GLU A 242 13.43 10.31 12.98
C GLU A 242 12.62 9.09 13.40
N MET A 243 11.63 8.69 12.59
CA MET A 243 10.82 7.51 12.83
C MET A 243 11.48 6.20 12.38
N ASN A 244 12.57 6.28 11.60
CA ASN A 244 13.20 5.13 10.94
C ASN A 244 12.19 4.28 10.13
N GLU A 245 11.23 4.94 9.49
CA GLU A 245 10.15 4.30 8.76
C GLU A 245 10.03 4.89 7.35
N HIS A 246 9.72 4.05 6.37
CA HIS A 246 9.30 4.45 5.01
C HIS A 246 10.25 5.41 4.24
N LEU A 247 11.49 5.60 4.67
CA LEU A 247 12.46 6.49 4.02
C LEU A 247 12.68 6.17 2.52
N GLN A 248 12.63 4.88 2.15
CA GLN A 248 12.72 4.46 0.74
C GLN A 248 11.58 5.03 -0.13
N VAL A 249 10.39 5.24 0.44
CA VAL A 249 9.23 5.83 -0.23
C VAL A 249 9.41 7.32 -0.45
N VAL A 250 10.02 8.01 0.52
CA VAL A 250 10.35 9.44 0.40
C VAL A 250 11.34 9.66 -0.73
N HIS A 251 12.42 8.87 -0.78
CA HIS A 251 13.37 8.90 -1.89
C HIS A 251 12.66 8.67 -3.24
N LEU A 252 11.75 7.69 -3.34
CA LEU A 252 11.04 7.44 -4.59
C LEU A 252 10.19 8.63 -5.02
N ASN A 253 9.40 9.23 -4.13
CA ASN A 253 8.60 10.40 -4.48
C ASN A 253 9.47 11.59 -4.86
N TYR A 254 10.58 11.80 -4.15
CA TYR A 254 11.55 12.84 -4.49
C TYR A 254 12.18 12.62 -5.88
N THR A 255 12.48 11.37 -6.28
CA THR A 255 12.97 11.09 -7.64
C THR A 255 11.95 11.46 -8.71
N LEU A 256 10.66 11.20 -8.46
CA LEU A 256 9.60 11.54 -9.39
C LEU A 256 9.44 13.06 -9.51
N PHE A 257 9.52 13.77 -8.39
CA PHE A 257 9.53 15.23 -8.36
C PHE A 257 10.71 15.79 -9.16
N GLN A 258 11.94 15.33 -8.86
CA GLN A 258 13.15 15.81 -9.54
C GLN A 258 13.11 15.52 -11.04
N GLN A 259 12.62 14.35 -11.45
CA GLN A 259 12.57 13.98 -12.85
C GLN A 259 11.49 14.73 -13.65
N TYR A 260 10.28 14.90 -13.07
CA TYR A 260 9.11 15.36 -13.83
C TYR A 260 8.73 16.81 -13.56
N CYS A 261 9.00 17.32 -12.36
CA CYS A 261 8.65 18.68 -11.96
C CYS A 261 9.88 19.59 -12.07
N ASN A 262 10.95 19.30 -11.34
CA ASN A 262 12.17 20.11 -11.34
C ASN A 262 13.08 19.90 -12.57
N ARG A 263 12.90 18.78 -13.28
CA ARG A 263 13.69 18.36 -14.46
C ARG A 263 15.21 18.24 -14.18
N CYS A 264 15.60 17.89 -12.95
CA CYS A 264 16.97 17.59 -12.59
C CYS A 264 17.23 16.08 -12.67
N GLU A 265 17.76 15.61 -13.82
CA GLU A 265 18.00 14.18 -14.04
C GLU A 265 19.07 13.61 -13.11
N ASP A 266 20.13 14.37 -12.82
CA ASP A 266 21.25 13.87 -12.00
C ASP A 266 20.82 13.59 -10.55
N LEU A 267 20.07 14.52 -9.93
CA LEU A 267 19.49 14.30 -8.60
C LEU A 267 18.48 13.14 -8.61
N ALA A 268 17.69 13.00 -9.68
CA ALA A 268 16.79 11.87 -9.82
C ALA A 268 17.56 10.54 -9.87
N ILE A 269 18.67 10.45 -10.63
CA ILE A 269 19.52 9.26 -10.69
C ILE A 269 20.12 8.93 -9.32
N GLU A 270 20.63 9.93 -8.60
CA GLU A 270 21.21 9.75 -7.27
C GLU A 270 20.19 9.12 -6.31
N HIS A 271 18.99 9.69 -6.23
CA HIS A 271 17.96 9.17 -5.34
C HIS A 271 17.37 7.84 -5.82
N TYR A 272 17.33 7.58 -7.14
CA TYR A 272 16.97 6.26 -7.64
C TYR A 272 17.99 5.21 -7.18
N LYS A 273 19.29 5.49 -7.24
CA LYS A 273 20.34 4.59 -6.71
C LYS A 273 20.15 4.34 -5.21
N LYS A 274 19.88 5.38 -4.42
CA LYS A 274 19.56 5.24 -2.98
C LYS A 274 18.36 4.29 -2.76
N CYS A 275 17.28 4.45 -3.52
CA CYS A 275 16.14 3.53 -3.46
C CYS A 275 16.52 2.07 -3.73
N LEU A 276 17.37 1.78 -4.73
CA LEU A 276 17.81 0.40 -5.01
C LEU A 276 18.62 -0.16 -3.84
N THR A 277 19.58 0.61 -3.32
CA THR A 277 20.47 0.17 -2.24
C THR A 277 19.67 -0.15 -0.96
N MET A 278 18.67 0.64 -0.63
CA MET A 278 17.84 0.43 0.57
C MET A 278 16.96 -0.83 0.50
N GLY A 279 16.53 -1.24 -0.68
CA GLY A 279 15.56 -2.32 -0.81
C GLY A 279 15.28 -2.70 -2.27
N PRO A 280 16.14 -3.52 -2.90
CA PRO A 280 16.05 -3.78 -4.34
C PRO A 280 14.80 -4.59 -4.72
N HIS A 281 14.30 -5.41 -3.81
CA HIS A 281 13.11 -6.26 -4.04
C HIS A 281 11.79 -5.60 -3.65
N THR A 282 11.81 -4.38 -3.14
CA THR A 282 10.57 -3.65 -2.85
C THR A 282 10.01 -3.06 -4.15
N LYS A 283 8.70 -2.75 -4.16
CA LYS A 283 8.06 -2.07 -5.30
C LYS A 283 8.79 -0.77 -5.67
N ALA A 284 9.30 -0.04 -4.68
CA ALA A 284 10.09 1.16 -4.90
C ALA A 284 11.42 0.82 -5.58
N GLY A 285 12.20 -0.12 -5.04
CA GLY A 285 13.47 -0.55 -5.63
C GLY A 285 13.32 -1.07 -7.07
N THR A 286 12.32 -1.91 -7.33
CA THR A 286 12.05 -2.43 -8.68
C THR A 286 11.65 -1.31 -9.66
N THR A 287 10.86 -0.32 -9.19
CA THR A 287 10.47 0.84 -9.99
C THR A 287 11.68 1.69 -10.33
N SER A 288 12.53 1.98 -9.33
CA SER A 288 13.77 2.73 -9.50
C SER A 288 14.73 2.03 -10.46
N ALA A 289 14.87 0.71 -10.36
CA ALA A 289 15.72 -0.08 -11.26
C ALA A 289 15.25 0.02 -12.71
N TRP A 290 13.94 -0.11 -12.94
CA TRP A 290 13.34 0.04 -14.25
C TRP A 290 13.53 1.46 -14.82
N LYS A 291 13.38 2.51 -13.99
CA LYS A 291 13.60 3.90 -14.38
C LYS A 291 15.06 4.19 -14.74
N LEU A 292 16.00 3.74 -13.92
CA LEU A 292 17.43 3.87 -14.20
C LEU A 292 17.82 3.19 -15.50
N LYS A 293 17.30 1.97 -15.73
CA LYS A 293 17.52 1.27 -17.00
C LYS A 293 17.01 2.08 -18.18
N LYS A 294 15.79 2.64 -18.09
CA LYS A 294 15.22 3.47 -19.15
C LYS A 294 16.06 4.72 -19.43
N ILE A 295 16.61 5.36 -18.40
CA ILE A 295 17.50 6.52 -18.55
C ILE A 295 18.80 6.09 -19.24
N ALA A 296 19.43 4.99 -18.79
CA ALA A 296 20.65 4.45 -19.39
C ALA A 296 20.45 4.06 -20.87
N ASP A 297 19.38 3.31 -21.18
CA ASP A 297 19.02 2.93 -22.56
C ASP A 297 18.82 4.19 -23.44
N GLY A 298 18.25 5.25 -22.85
CA GLY A 298 18.13 6.56 -23.48
C GLY A 298 19.50 7.17 -23.79
N ARG A 299 20.40 7.26 -22.80
CA ARG A 299 21.74 7.84 -22.96
C ARG A 299 22.55 7.09 -24.01
N ILE A 300 22.62 5.76 -23.94
CA ILE A 300 23.33 4.90 -24.91
C ILE A 300 22.85 5.14 -26.35
N LYS A 301 21.53 5.35 -26.54
CA LYS A 301 20.98 5.63 -27.88
C LYS A 301 21.47 6.96 -28.46
N TYR A 302 21.69 7.97 -27.63
CA TYR A 302 22.12 9.31 -28.05
C TYR A 302 23.64 9.52 -27.96
N LYS A 303 24.32 8.77 -27.09
CA LYS A 303 25.76 8.76 -26.83
C LYS A 303 26.18 7.33 -26.46
N PRO A 304 26.66 6.51 -27.42
CA PRO A 304 27.02 5.12 -27.18
C PRO A 304 28.22 4.91 -26.24
N ASP A 305 29.02 5.95 -26.04
CA ASP A 305 30.28 5.91 -25.28
C ASP A 305 30.13 6.36 -23.80
N ASP A 306 28.90 6.67 -23.35
CA ASP A 306 28.53 7.20 -22.01
C ASP A 306 27.66 6.18 -21.24
#